data_AF-A0AAV1MX49-F1
#
_entry.id   AF-A0AAV1MX49-F1
#
_cell.length_a   1.000
_cell.length_b   1.000
_cell.length_c   1.000
_cell.angle_alpha   90.00
_cell.angle_beta   90.00
_cell.angle_gamma   90.00
#
_symmetry.space_group_name_H-M   'P 1'
#
loop_
_entity.id
_entity.type
_entity.pdbx_description
1 polymer ?
#
loop_
_entity_poly.entity_id
_entity_poly.type
_entity_poly.pdbx_seq_one_letter_code
_entity_poly.pdbx_strand_id
1 'polypeptide(L)'
;MQFGSRRKKLNTDIQTELYGHPLQFYGQPPLENISLTEFETFAVERLKLLKTIENLGVSYVKQSEQYSQKLQSEIKNLNFPYRPEADDRKIQTGPTEYEKRRKDHISHFILRLAYCQTEDLRRWFIQQEVDLFRYRFNHLHPTQKLEFLHKNSLQYDTVSAEEKVILKDKLVNSSYAVSGITVEGQDFYKVPFQDALDLVRTRKVYLKAGYVYIPHQDIVTIVLNDFRTRLSKALALTARSLPAVHSDERLQPLLNHLSHAYVGQDYSIQKNVGKISLEQIDSLSVKSFPLCMRQLHQSLRENHHLRHGGRMQYGLFLKGIGLSLEQAMQFWRSEFVKGKVDADKLEHSSSPESCSTLCLVLFYWR
;
A
#
# COMPACT_ATOMS: atom_id res chain seq x y z
N MET A 1 -12.93 -10.05 -65.67
CA MET A 1 -12.78 -9.10 -64.56
C MET A 1 -12.83 -9.88 -63.25
N GLN A 2 -11.70 -10.05 -62.55
CA GLN A 2 -11.67 -10.59 -61.19
C GLN A 2 -10.84 -9.64 -60.34
N PHE A 3 -11.51 -8.96 -59.40
CA PHE A 3 -10.91 -7.99 -58.50
C PHE A 3 -10.15 -8.72 -57.39
N GLY A 4 -8.88 -8.33 -57.20
CA GLY A 4 -8.03 -8.83 -56.12
C GLY A 4 -8.54 -8.40 -54.75
N SER A 5 -8.68 -9.37 -53.85
CA SER A 5 -9.02 -9.16 -52.45
C SER A 5 -7.83 -8.57 -51.69
N ARG A 6 -7.90 -7.28 -51.33
CA ARG A 6 -7.01 -6.66 -50.34
C ARG A 6 -7.35 -7.24 -48.96
N ARG A 7 -6.46 -8.09 -48.42
CA ARG A 7 -6.44 -8.45 -46.99
C ARG A 7 -6.32 -7.17 -46.16
N LYS A 8 -7.39 -6.82 -45.43
CA LYS A 8 -7.32 -5.88 -44.30
C LYS A 8 -6.33 -6.43 -43.29
N LYS A 9 -5.24 -5.71 -43.02
CA LYS A 9 -4.43 -5.91 -41.80
C LYS A 9 -5.36 -5.65 -40.61
N LEU A 10 -5.58 -6.67 -39.80
CA LEU A 10 -6.20 -6.53 -38.48
C LEU A 10 -5.31 -5.61 -37.63
N ASN A 11 -5.90 -4.56 -37.07
CA ASN A 11 -5.37 -3.85 -35.92
C ASN A 11 -5.23 -4.88 -34.79
N THR A 12 -4.02 -5.36 -34.53
CA THR A 12 -3.69 -5.94 -33.23
C THR A 12 -3.71 -4.79 -32.22
N ASP A 13 -4.66 -4.83 -31.27
CA ASP A 13 -4.93 -3.76 -30.32
C ASP A 13 -3.67 -3.39 -29.50
N ILE A 14 -3.24 -2.14 -29.61
CA ILE A 14 -2.12 -1.53 -28.86
C ILE A 14 -2.31 -1.72 -27.34
N GLN A 15 -3.55 -1.84 -26.88
CA GLN A 15 -3.91 -2.07 -25.48
C GLN A 15 -3.58 -3.50 -25.00
N THR A 16 -3.64 -4.50 -25.88
CA THR A 16 -3.32 -5.89 -25.52
C THR A 16 -1.82 -6.11 -25.33
N GLU A 17 -0.97 -5.39 -26.09
CA GLU A 17 0.48 -5.43 -25.91
C GLU A 17 0.93 -4.81 -24.57
N LEU A 18 0.19 -3.80 -24.10
CA LEU A 18 0.53 -3.06 -22.88
C LEU A 18 0.43 -3.94 -21.63
N TYR A 19 -0.51 -4.89 -21.64
CA TYR A 19 -0.79 -5.80 -20.53
C TYR A 19 -0.35 -7.25 -20.80
N GLY A 20 0.56 -7.49 -21.75
CA GLY A 20 1.01 -8.85 -22.10
C GLY A 20 1.76 -9.58 -20.97
N HIS A 21 2.48 -8.87 -20.10
CA HIS A 21 3.31 -9.45 -19.04
C HIS A 21 2.70 -9.21 -17.64
N PRO A 22 2.77 -10.18 -16.70
CA PRO A 22 2.17 -10.05 -15.35
C PRO A 22 2.87 -9.04 -14.43
N LEU A 23 4.09 -8.60 -14.77
CA LEU A 23 4.88 -7.62 -14.03
C LEU A 23 5.30 -6.47 -14.94
N GLN A 24 5.28 -5.24 -14.42
CA GLN A 24 5.56 -4.02 -15.18
C GLN A 24 6.43 -3.05 -14.34
N PHE A 25 7.30 -2.28 -15.00
CA PHE A 25 8.01 -1.15 -14.38
C PHE A 25 7.20 0.16 -14.33
N TYR A 26 5.96 0.15 -14.82
CA TYR A 26 5.08 1.33 -14.89
C TYR A 26 5.77 2.53 -15.55
N GLY A 27 6.41 2.29 -16.71
CA GLY A 27 7.18 3.29 -17.44
C GLY A 27 6.33 4.20 -18.33
N GLN A 28 5.28 3.67 -18.93
CA GLN A 28 4.36 4.43 -19.79
C GLN A 28 3.06 4.72 -19.05
N PRO A 29 2.55 5.97 -19.04
CA PRO A 29 1.29 6.30 -18.39
C PRO A 29 0.08 5.68 -19.14
N PRO A 30 -0.99 5.30 -18.42
CA PRO A 30 -2.23 4.87 -19.06
C PRO A 30 -2.86 6.02 -19.84
N LEU A 31 -3.25 5.77 -21.09
CA LEU A 31 -3.91 6.74 -21.98
C LEU A 31 -5.44 6.59 -22.01
N GLU A 32 -5.96 5.69 -21.20
CA GLU A 32 -7.38 5.37 -21.14
C GLU A 32 -8.13 6.33 -20.22
N ASN A 33 -9.36 6.69 -20.59
CA ASN A 33 -10.26 7.46 -19.74
C ASN A 33 -11.01 6.51 -18.80
N ILE A 34 -11.09 6.87 -17.52
CA ILE A 34 -11.81 6.11 -16.49
C ILE A 34 -12.86 6.98 -15.81
N SER A 35 -13.90 6.36 -15.25
CA SER A 35 -14.87 7.07 -14.43
C SER A 35 -14.26 7.55 -13.11
N LEU A 36 -14.85 8.58 -12.50
CA LEU A 36 -14.38 9.09 -11.21
C LEU A 36 -14.54 8.03 -10.09
N THR A 37 -15.60 7.23 -10.16
CA THR A 37 -15.85 6.12 -9.21
C THR A 37 -14.79 5.02 -9.35
N GLU A 38 -14.40 4.65 -10.57
CA GLU A 38 -13.28 3.72 -10.77
C GLU A 38 -11.96 4.31 -10.29
N PHE A 39 -11.72 5.60 -10.56
CA PHE A 39 -10.52 6.31 -10.10
C PHE A 39 -10.37 6.22 -8.58
N GLU A 40 -11.44 6.54 -7.84
CA GLU A 40 -11.46 6.47 -6.38
C GLU A 40 -11.29 5.02 -5.88
N THR A 41 -12.05 4.09 -6.46
CA THR A 41 -12.01 2.66 -6.07
C THR A 41 -10.60 2.09 -6.25
N PHE A 42 -9.98 2.33 -7.40
CA PHE A 42 -8.62 1.87 -7.70
C PHE A 42 -7.57 2.49 -6.77
N ALA A 43 -7.71 3.77 -6.42
CA ALA A 43 -6.82 4.44 -5.49
C ALA A 43 -6.91 3.82 -4.09
N VAL A 44 -8.12 3.65 -3.57
CA VAL A 44 -8.37 3.11 -2.23
C VAL A 44 -7.91 1.66 -2.14
N GLU A 45 -8.23 0.83 -3.13
CA GLU A 45 -7.85 -0.59 -3.12
C GLU A 45 -6.33 -0.78 -3.22
N ARG A 46 -5.63 0.01 -4.05
CA ARG A 46 -4.15 -0.06 -4.07
C ARG A 46 -3.55 0.47 -2.78
N LEU A 47 -4.09 1.54 -2.23
CA LEU A 47 -3.61 2.07 -0.95
C LEU A 47 -3.78 1.03 0.17
N LYS A 48 -4.91 0.33 0.19
CA LYS A 48 -5.15 -0.79 1.10
C LYS A 48 -4.08 -1.87 0.94
N LEU A 49 -3.76 -2.26 -0.29
CA LEU A 49 -2.69 -3.23 -0.57
C LEU A 49 -1.33 -2.76 -0.02
N LEU A 50 -0.94 -1.51 -0.29
CA LEU A 50 0.35 -0.98 0.18
C LEU A 50 0.41 -0.85 1.71
N LYS A 51 -0.70 -0.47 2.35
CA LYS A 51 -0.82 -0.44 3.82
C LYS A 51 -0.76 -1.84 4.43
N THR A 52 -1.33 -2.85 3.78
CA THR A 52 -1.17 -4.25 4.19
C THR A 52 0.30 -4.67 4.14
N ILE A 53 1.04 -4.31 3.08
CA ILE A 53 2.48 -4.61 2.95
C ILE A 53 3.28 -3.98 4.10
N GLU A 54 2.97 -2.74 4.45
CA GLU A 54 3.56 -2.05 5.61
C GLU A 54 3.30 -2.82 6.90
N ASN A 55 2.03 -3.14 7.19
CA ASN A 55 1.62 -3.84 8.41
C ASN A 55 2.25 -5.24 8.51
N LEU A 56 2.28 -5.99 7.41
CA LEU A 56 2.91 -7.30 7.35
C LEU A 56 4.43 -7.20 7.51
N GLY A 57 5.06 -6.14 6.99
CA GLY A 57 6.50 -5.90 7.14
C GLY A 57 6.93 -5.55 8.56
N VAL A 58 6.02 -5.06 9.39
CA VAL A 58 6.25 -4.82 10.83
C VAL A 58 5.97 -6.08 11.65
N SER A 59 4.94 -6.83 11.28
CA SER A 59 4.47 -7.99 12.04
C SER A 59 5.23 -9.28 11.75
N TYR A 60 5.82 -9.40 10.56
CA TYR A 60 6.51 -10.60 10.07
C TYR A 60 7.85 -10.26 9.43
N VAL A 61 8.74 -11.25 9.41
CA VAL A 61 9.97 -11.17 8.60
C VAL A 61 9.58 -11.19 7.12
N LYS A 62 10.09 -10.22 6.35
CA LYS A 62 9.85 -10.14 4.90
C LYS A 62 10.30 -11.44 4.23
N GLN A 63 9.54 -11.90 3.22
CA GLN A 63 9.76 -13.16 2.49
C GLN A 63 9.56 -14.45 3.32
N SER A 64 9.14 -14.37 4.58
CA SER A 64 8.68 -15.57 5.31
C SER A 64 7.45 -16.18 4.66
N GLU A 65 7.19 -17.45 4.94
CA GLU A 65 6.02 -18.15 4.42
C GLU A 65 4.71 -17.50 4.89
N GLN A 66 4.61 -17.15 6.17
CA GLN A 66 3.44 -16.47 6.74
C GLN A 66 3.20 -15.09 6.09
N TYR A 67 4.26 -14.32 5.85
CA TYR A 67 4.19 -13.05 5.13
C TYR A 67 3.63 -13.26 3.72
N SER A 68 4.17 -14.25 3.01
CA SER A 68 3.85 -14.50 1.60
C SER A 68 2.42 -15.01 1.43
N GLN A 69 1.95 -15.90 2.30
CA GLN A 69 0.57 -16.41 2.30
C GLN A 69 -0.45 -15.30 2.57
N LYS A 70 -0.22 -14.46 3.59
CA LYS A 70 -1.12 -13.34 3.92
C LYS A 70 -1.15 -12.27 2.84
N LEU A 71 0.01 -11.95 2.27
CA LEU A 71 0.08 -11.01 1.16
C LEU A 71 -0.67 -11.54 -0.07
N GLN A 72 -0.51 -12.84 -0.37
CA GLN A 72 -1.23 -13.48 -1.46
C GLN A 72 -2.75 -13.44 -1.27
N SER A 73 -3.25 -13.71 -0.05
CA SER A 73 -4.69 -13.64 0.23
C SER A 73 -5.23 -12.23 0.02
N GLU A 74 -4.49 -11.19 0.42
CA GLU A 74 -4.92 -9.80 0.26
C GLU A 74 -4.89 -9.34 -1.21
N ILE A 75 -3.85 -9.72 -1.97
CA ILE A 75 -3.80 -9.45 -3.42
C ILE A 75 -5.00 -10.10 -4.12
N LYS A 76 -5.35 -11.33 -3.75
CA LYS A 76 -6.51 -12.05 -4.29
C LYS A 76 -7.82 -11.37 -3.92
N ASN A 77 -8.01 -10.99 -2.65
CA ASN A 77 -9.21 -10.32 -2.16
C ASN A 77 -9.45 -8.97 -2.85
N LEU A 78 -8.37 -8.24 -3.15
CA LEU A 78 -8.41 -6.93 -3.81
C LEU A 78 -8.38 -7.04 -5.34
N ASN A 79 -8.49 -8.23 -5.93
CA ASN A 79 -8.47 -8.46 -7.38
C ASN A 79 -7.26 -7.85 -8.11
N PHE A 80 -6.08 -7.89 -7.49
CA PHE A 80 -4.82 -7.56 -8.17
C PHE A 80 -4.20 -8.81 -8.81
N PRO A 81 -3.29 -8.66 -9.78
CA PRO A 81 -2.60 -9.80 -10.39
C PRO A 81 -1.87 -10.63 -9.33
N TYR A 82 -2.25 -11.91 -9.21
CA TYR A 82 -1.76 -12.82 -8.16
C TYR A 82 -1.15 -14.12 -8.69
N ARG A 83 -1.42 -14.47 -9.97
CA ARG A 83 -0.89 -15.67 -10.62
C ARG A 83 -0.18 -15.33 -11.92
N PRO A 84 0.93 -16.00 -12.23
CA PRO A 84 1.57 -15.89 -13.54
C PRO A 84 0.83 -16.67 -14.65
N GLU A 85 0.09 -17.71 -14.28
CA GLU A 85 -0.72 -18.53 -15.20
C GLU A 85 -2.20 -18.14 -15.10
N ALA A 86 -2.73 -17.63 -16.21
CA ALA A 86 -4.16 -17.57 -16.45
C ALA A 86 -4.61 -19.01 -16.73
N ASP A 87 -5.24 -19.67 -15.77
CA ASP A 87 -5.96 -20.90 -16.05
C ASP A 87 -7.28 -20.50 -16.75
N ASP A 88 -7.19 -20.16 -18.04
CA ASP A 88 -8.31 -19.78 -18.92
C ASP A 88 -9.32 -20.93 -19.10
N ARG A 89 -9.07 -22.09 -18.48
CA ARG A 89 -9.90 -23.30 -18.55
C ARG A 89 -10.98 -23.38 -17.47
N LYS A 90 -10.96 -22.49 -16.47
CA LYS A 90 -12.06 -22.38 -15.49
C LYS A 90 -12.95 -21.22 -15.86
N ILE A 91 -14.26 -21.46 -15.91
CA ILE A 91 -15.29 -20.42 -16.02
C ILE A 91 -15.06 -19.44 -14.86
N GLN A 92 -14.45 -18.29 -15.12
CA GLN A 92 -14.14 -17.30 -14.09
C GLN A 92 -15.39 -16.47 -13.82
N THR A 93 -16.03 -16.68 -12.67
CA THR A 93 -17.02 -15.78 -12.06
C THR A 93 -16.32 -14.57 -11.43
N GLY A 94 -15.53 -13.82 -12.22
CA GLY A 94 -14.74 -12.69 -11.73
C GLY A 94 -14.01 -11.93 -12.84
N PRO A 95 -13.30 -10.84 -12.49
CA PRO A 95 -12.61 -10.00 -13.46
C PRO A 95 -11.48 -10.76 -14.16
N THR A 96 -11.39 -10.54 -15.48
CA THR A 96 -10.38 -11.13 -16.36
C THR A 96 -8.96 -10.74 -15.91
N GLU A 97 -7.95 -11.55 -16.25
CA GLU A 97 -6.55 -11.20 -15.94
C GLU A 97 -6.13 -9.86 -16.55
N TYR A 98 -6.68 -9.53 -17.72
CA TYR A 98 -6.50 -8.23 -18.35
C TYR A 98 -7.00 -7.09 -17.45
N GLU A 99 -8.21 -7.20 -16.89
CA GLU A 99 -8.77 -6.18 -15.99
C GLU A 99 -7.96 -6.02 -14.71
N LYS A 100 -7.44 -7.12 -14.15
CA LYS A 100 -6.55 -7.08 -12.98
C LYS A 100 -5.26 -6.32 -13.30
N ARG A 101 -4.64 -6.58 -14.46
CA ARG A 101 -3.42 -5.88 -14.92
C ARG A 101 -3.69 -4.41 -15.23
N ARG A 102 -4.84 -4.11 -15.84
CA ARG A 102 -5.32 -2.75 -16.08
C ARG A 102 -5.47 -1.97 -14.78
N LYS A 103 -6.18 -2.54 -13.82
CA LYS A 103 -6.38 -1.98 -12.47
C LYS A 103 -5.04 -1.73 -11.78
N ASP A 104 -4.12 -2.69 -11.80
CA ASP A 104 -2.79 -2.53 -11.21
C ASP A 104 -2.01 -1.37 -11.82
N HIS A 105 -1.99 -1.27 -13.15
CA HIS A 105 -1.31 -0.21 -13.87
C HIS A 105 -1.91 1.17 -13.56
N ILE A 106 -3.23 1.31 -13.68
CA ILE A 106 -3.91 2.60 -13.48
C ILE A 106 -3.79 3.04 -12.01
N SER A 107 -4.08 2.15 -11.06
CA SER A 107 -4.01 2.46 -9.64
C SER A 107 -2.62 2.93 -9.20
N HIS A 108 -1.54 2.37 -9.77
CA HIS A 108 -0.18 2.82 -9.50
C HIS A 108 0.03 4.29 -9.90
N PHE A 109 -0.40 4.66 -11.10
CA PHE A 109 -0.28 6.04 -11.60
C PHE A 109 -1.19 7.01 -10.84
N ILE A 110 -2.37 6.58 -10.39
CA ILE A 110 -3.24 7.40 -9.53
C ILE A 110 -2.53 7.72 -8.22
N LEU A 111 -1.97 6.72 -7.53
CA LEU A 111 -1.27 6.95 -6.27
C LEU A 111 0.00 7.80 -6.42
N ARG A 112 0.66 7.81 -7.59
CA ARG A 112 1.77 8.75 -7.84
C ARG A 112 1.34 10.21 -7.67
N LEU A 113 0.11 10.57 -8.04
CA LEU A 113 -0.40 11.93 -7.88
C LEU A 113 -0.50 12.33 -6.39
N ALA A 114 -0.98 11.41 -5.54
CA ALA A 114 -1.12 11.67 -4.11
C ALA A 114 0.22 11.65 -3.37
N TYR A 115 1.07 10.66 -3.68
CA TYR A 115 2.32 10.42 -2.93
C TYR A 115 3.54 11.15 -3.48
N CYS A 116 3.40 12.00 -4.50
CA CYS A 116 4.50 12.85 -4.99
C CYS A 116 4.63 14.19 -4.24
N GLN A 117 3.71 14.53 -3.33
CA GLN A 117 3.66 15.86 -2.69
C GLN A 117 4.86 16.14 -1.78
N THR A 118 5.11 15.28 -0.78
CA THR A 118 6.20 15.45 0.20
C THR A 118 7.26 14.36 0.06
N GLU A 119 8.47 14.61 0.55
CA GLU A 119 9.53 13.58 0.52
C GLU A 119 9.17 12.34 1.32
N ASP A 120 8.52 12.49 2.48
CA ASP A 120 8.15 11.37 3.33
C ASP A 120 7.12 10.47 2.66
N LEU A 121 6.12 11.06 2.00
CA LEU A 121 5.14 10.31 1.20
C LEU A 121 5.82 9.57 0.03
N ARG A 122 6.76 10.21 -0.67
CA ARG A 122 7.53 9.57 -1.75
C ARG A 122 8.33 8.38 -1.22
N ARG A 123 9.07 8.57 -0.12
CA ARG A 123 9.89 7.51 0.50
C ARG A 123 9.03 6.32 0.91
N TRP A 124 7.89 6.60 1.56
CA TRP A 124 6.95 5.56 1.96
C TRP A 124 6.40 4.80 0.75
N PHE A 125 5.89 5.50 -0.26
CA PHE A 125 5.29 4.90 -1.45
C PHE A 125 6.30 4.06 -2.23
N ILE A 126 7.51 4.59 -2.46
CA ILE A 126 8.61 3.85 -3.11
C ILE A 126 8.93 2.58 -2.32
N GLN A 127 8.99 2.65 -0.99
CA GLN A 127 9.31 1.49 -0.17
C GLN A 127 8.27 0.37 -0.31
N GLN A 128 6.98 0.70 -0.20
CA GLN A 128 5.92 -0.30 -0.31
C GLN A 128 5.80 -0.87 -1.72
N GLU A 129 5.95 -0.05 -2.76
CA GLU A 129 5.94 -0.49 -4.17
C GLU A 129 7.12 -1.40 -4.50
N VAL A 130 8.32 -1.10 -3.98
CA VAL A 130 9.50 -1.96 -4.16
C VAL A 130 9.30 -3.30 -3.47
N ASP A 131 8.70 -3.32 -2.27
CA ASP A 131 8.41 -4.58 -1.57
C ASP A 131 7.32 -5.40 -2.29
N LEU A 132 6.29 -4.76 -2.84
CA LEU A 132 5.30 -5.40 -3.73
C LEU A 132 5.96 -5.99 -4.98
N PHE A 133 6.81 -5.21 -5.64
CA PHE A 133 7.53 -5.64 -6.83
C PHE A 133 8.44 -6.83 -6.52
N ARG A 134 9.17 -6.81 -5.40
CA ARG A 134 10.00 -7.92 -4.93
C ARG A 134 9.19 -9.19 -4.76
N TYR A 135 8.04 -9.10 -4.09
CA TYR A 135 7.15 -10.24 -3.92
C TYR A 135 6.73 -10.81 -5.28
N ARG A 136 6.24 -9.97 -6.19
CA ARG A 136 5.78 -10.41 -7.51
C ARG A 136 6.91 -11.01 -8.34
N PHE A 137 8.06 -10.36 -8.40
CA PHE A 137 9.22 -10.84 -9.15
C PHE A 137 9.69 -12.21 -8.64
N ASN A 138 9.76 -12.42 -7.32
CA ASN A 138 10.20 -13.69 -6.75
C ASN A 138 9.28 -14.86 -7.14
N HIS A 139 7.97 -14.61 -7.28
CA HIS A 139 6.96 -15.60 -7.62
C HIS A 139 6.77 -15.81 -9.13
N LEU A 140 7.51 -15.10 -9.99
CA LEU A 140 7.51 -15.35 -11.43
C LEU A 140 8.27 -16.64 -11.78
N HIS A 141 7.81 -17.32 -12.82
CA HIS A 141 8.55 -18.45 -13.38
C HIS A 141 9.89 -17.97 -14.01
N PRO A 142 10.92 -18.83 -14.04
CA PRO A 142 12.21 -18.48 -14.63
C PRO A 142 12.11 -17.96 -16.08
N THR A 143 11.23 -18.53 -16.90
CA THR A 143 10.98 -18.11 -18.29
C THR A 143 10.45 -16.68 -18.37
N GLN A 144 9.48 -16.33 -17.50
CA GLN A 144 8.90 -14.99 -17.42
C GLN A 144 9.89 -13.97 -16.85
N LYS A 145 10.73 -14.38 -15.89
CA LYS A 145 11.83 -13.52 -15.41
C LYS A 145 12.76 -13.14 -16.55
N LEU A 146 13.17 -14.11 -17.39
CA LEU A 146 14.02 -13.86 -18.55
C LEU A 146 13.33 -12.97 -19.59
N GLU A 147 12.05 -13.22 -19.91
CA GLU A 147 11.27 -12.38 -20.81
C GLU A 147 11.18 -10.93 -20.28
N PHE A 148 10.93 -10.77 -18.98
CA PHE A 148 10.88 -9.46 -18.33
C PHE A 148 12.22 -8.72 -18.43
N LEU A 149 13.34 -9.40 -18.15
CA LEU A 149 14.68 -8.82 -18.27
C LEU A 149 14.96 -8.37 -19.72
N HIS A 150 14.62 -9.22 -20.68
CA HIS A 150 14.83 -8.94 -22.11
C HIS A 150 13.98 -7.76 -22.59
N LYS A 151 12.71 -7.67 -22.17
CA LYS A 151 11.79 -6.58 -22.53
C LYS A 151 12.22 -5.23 -21.99
N ASN A 152 12.90 -5.20 -20.84
CA ASN A 152 13.32 -3.95 -20.18
C ASN A 152 14.79 -3.58 -20.46
N SER A 153 15.42 -4.20 -21.46
CA SER A 153 16.82 -3.96 -21.82
C SER A 153 17.82 -4.25 -20.68
N LEU A 154 17.48 -5.18 -19.78
CA LEU A 154 18.33 -5.67 -18.69
C LEU A 154 18.96 -7.02 -19.08
N GLN A 155 19.51 -7.10 -20.28
CA GLN A 155 20.21 -8.31 -20.73
C GLN A 155 21.62 -8.30 -20.16
N TYR A 156 21.88 -9.26 -19.27
CA TYR A 156 23.20 -9.49 -18.71
C TYR A 156 23.73 -10.82 -19.20
N ASP A 157 24.98 -10.79 -19.67
CA ASP A 157 25.62 -11.98 -20.20
C ASP A 157 25.89 -12.98 -19.07
N THR A 158 25.55 -14.24 -19.30
CA THR A 158 25.98 -15.33 -18.42
C THR A 158 27.48 -15.54 -18.58
N VAL A 159 28.15 -15.72 -17.45
CA VAL A 159 29.60 -15.98 -17.42
C VAL A 159 29.84 -17.36 -18.03
N SER A 160 30.80 -17.45 -18.96
CA SER A 160 31.16 -18.74 -19.58
C SER A 160 31.69 -19.73 -18.54
N ALA A 161 31.54 -21.03 -18.79
CA ALA A 161 32.04 -22.06 -17.88
C ALA A 161 33.56 -21.93 -17.62
N GLU A 162 34.32 -21.57 -18.65
CA GLU A 162 35.76 -21.33 -18.57
C GLU A 162 36.09 -20.13 -17.67
N GLU A 163 35.43 -18.98 -17.88
CA GLU A 163 35.64 -17.78 -17.06
C GLU A 163 35.22 -18.02 -15.61
N LYS A 164 34.16 -18.81 -15.41
CA LYS A 164 33.65 -19.21 -14.10
C LYS A 164 34.65 -20.08 -13.33
N VAL A 165 35.32 -21.02 -13.98
CA VAL A 165 36.37 -21.86 -13.37
C VAL A 165 37.57 -21.00 -12.97
N ILE A 166 38.03 -20.10 -13.84
CA ILE A 166 39.16 -19.20 -13.57
C ILE A 166 38.87 -18.28 -12.38
N LEU A 167 37.63 -17.81 -12.25
CA LEU A 167 37.24 -16.86 -11.21
C LEU A 167 36.70 -17.53 -9.94
N LYS A 168 36.61 -18.86 -9.89
CA LYS A 168 35.97 -19.62 -8.80
C LYS A 168 36.39 -19.15 -7.41
N ASP A 169 37.69 -19.16 -7.11
CA ASP A 169 38.21 -18.77 -5.79
C ASP A 169 37.86 -17.31 -5.43
N LYS A 170 37.86 -16.43 -6.43
CA LYS A 170 37.53 -15.00 -6.23
C LYS A 170 36.04 -14.80 -5.99
N LEU A 171 35.19 -15.56 -6.68
CA LEU A 171 33.74 -15.54 -6.48
C LEU A 171 33.36 -16.06 -5.09
N VAL A 172 33.99 -17.15 -4.63
CA VAL A 172 33.80 -17.69 -3.28
C VAL A 172 34.22 -16.66 -2.21
N ASN A 173 35.39 -16.04 -2.37
CA ASN A 173 35.91 -15.09 -1.39
C ASN A 173 35.13 -13.76 -1.33
N SER A 174 34.47 -13.38 -2.44
CA SER A 174 33.78 -12.09 -2.54
C SER A 174 32.27 -12.16 -2.24
N SER A 175 31.67 -13.35 -2.30
CA SER A 175 30.22 -13.52 -2.17
C SER A 175 29.87 -14.09 -0.81
N TYR A 176 28.96 -13.43 -0.08
CA TYR A 176 28.48 -13.92 1.22
C TYR A 176 27.61 -15.17 1.01
N ALA A 177 27.80 -16.20 1.83
CA ALA A 177 27.04 -17.47 1.79
C ALA A 177 27.19 -18.33 0.51
N VAL A 178 28.18 -18.06 -0.34
CA VAL A 178 28.50 -18.91 -1.51
C VAL A 178 29.67 -19.83 -1.16
N SER A 179 29.42 -21.13 -1.08
CA SER A 179 30.47 -22.16 -0.97
C SER A 179 31.01 -22.57 -2.35
N GLY A 180 32.21 -23.15 -2.41
CA GLY A 180 32.81 -23.62 -3.68
C GLY A 180 31.95 -24.60 -4.49
N ILE A 181 31.04 -25.31 -3.82
CA ILE A 181 30.06 -26.23 -4.44
C ILE A 181 28.89 -25.45 -5.06
N THR A 182 28.43 -24.40 -4.38
CA THR A 182 27.34 -23.54 -4.89
C THR A 182 27.77 -22.71 -6.09
N VAL A 183 29.07 -22.40 -6.24
CA VAL A 183 29.56 -21.72 -7.45
C VAL A 183 29.36 -22.59 -8.68
N GLU A 184 29.70 -23.88 -8.64
CA GLU A 184 29.61 -24.76 -9.81
C GLU A 184 28.17 -24.93 -10.30
N GLY A 185 27.20 -25.07 -9.38
CA GLY A 185 25.79 -25.28 -9.70
C GLY A 185 24.97 -24.03 -10.01
N GLN A 186 25.47 -22.81 -9.76
CA GLN A 186 24.70 -21.57 -9.98
C GLN A 186 25.23 -20.75 -11.15
N ASP A 187 24.31 -20.16 -11.93
CA ASP A 187 24.68 -19.21 -12.97
C ASP A 187 25.12 -17.87 -12.36
N PHE A 188 26.18 -17.32 -12.94
CA PHE A 188 26.66 -15.98 -12.64
C PHE A 188 26.40 -15.07 -13.84
N TYR A 189 25.93 -13.86 -13.55
CA TYR A 189 25.75 -12.81 -14.55
C TYR A 189 26.87 -11.79 -14.43
N LYS A 190 27.37 -11.36 -15.58
CA LYS A 190 28.33 -10.27 -15.70
C LYS A 190 27.58 -8.98 -15.97
N VAL A 191 27.74 -8.01 -15.07
CA VAL A 191 26.94 -6.78 -15.06
C VAL A 191 27.85 -5.56 -14.90
N PRO A 192 27.59 -4.41 -15.55
CA PRO A 192 28.31 -3.18 -15.25
C PRO A 192 28.20 -2.82 -13.76
N PHE A 193 29.30 -2.42 -13.12
CA PHE A 193 29.29 -2.17 -11.66
C PHE A 193 28.31 -1.07 -11.22
N GLN A 194 27.96 -0.15 -12.14
CA GLN A 194 27.03 0.95 -11.91
C GLN A 194 25.59 0.49 -11.62
N ASP A 195 25.21 -0.68 -12.12
CA ASP A 195 23.87 -1.24 -11.92
C ASP A 195 23.75 -1.98 -10.57
N ALA A 196 24.88 -2.33 -9.95
CA ALA A 196 24.97 -3.15 -8.75
C ALA A 196 25.66 -2.43 -7.58
N LEU A 197 25.57 -1.10 -7.51
CA LEU A 197 26.32 -0.28 -6.53
C LEU A 197 26.10 -0.70 -5.07
N ASP A 198 24.89 -1.14 -4.71
CA ASP A 198 24.59 -1.58 -3.33
C ASP A 198 25.35 -2.85 -2.93
N LEU A 199 25.54 -3.76 -3.88
CA LEU A 199 26.32 -4.99 -3.68
C LEU A 199 27.82 -4.69 -3.64
N VAL A 200 28.28 -3.76 -4.50
CA VAL A 200 29.68 -3.32 -4.53
C VAL A 200 30.05 -2.59 -3.24
N ARG A 201 29.21 -1.66 -2.77
CA ARG A 201 29.44 -0.87 -1.56
C ARG A 201 29.61 -1.74 -0.32
N THR A 202 28.84 -2.82 -0.25
CA THR A 202 28.88 -3.79 0.86
C THR A 202 29.92 -4.89 0.67
N ARG A 203 30.70 -4.85 -0.42
CA ARG A 203 31.73 -5.84 -0.79
C ARG A 203 31.18 -7.27 -0.84
N LYS A 204 29.96 -7.43 -1.35
CA LYS A 204 29.26 -8.72 -1.47
C LYS A 204 29.42 -9.39 -2.84
N VAL A 205 30.14 -8.75 -3.77
CA VAL A 205 30.29 -9.22 -5.15
C VAL A 205 31.73 -9.00 -5.62
N TYR A 206 32.16 -9.85 -6.54
CA TYR A 206 33.48 -9.72 -7.16
C TYR A 206 33.45 -8.65 -8.27
N LEU A 207 34.43 -7.74 -8.27
CA LEU A 207 34.58 -6.67 -9.25
C LEU A 207 35.88 -6.83 -10.04
N LYS A 208 35.79 -6.79 -11.37
CA LYS A 208 36.95 -6.88 -12.29
C LYS A 208 36.69 -6.04 -13.53
N ALA A 209 37.63 -5.16 -13.86
CA ALA A 209 37.63 -4.36 -15.10
C ALA A 209 36.32 -3.61 -15.39
N GLY A 210 35.69 -3.03 -14.35
CA GLY A 210 34.43 -2.29 -14.47
C GLY A 210 33.15 -3.16 -14.49
N TYR A 211 33.29 -4.48 -14.38
CA TYR A 211 32.17 -5.42 -14.29
C TYR A 211 32.12 -6.06 -12.91
N VAL A 212 30.92 -6.42 -12.50
CA VAL A 212 30.63 -7.24 -11.33
C VAL A 212 30.05 -8.58 -11.74
N TYR A 213 30.33 -9.58 -10.92
CA TYR A 213 29.86 -10.94 -11.12
C TYR A 213 28.89 -11.26 -10.00
N ILE A 214 27.60 -11.41 -10.35
CA ILE A 214 26.52 -11.64 -9.40
C ILE A 214 25.90 -13.03 -9.62
N PRO A 215 25.56 -13.77 -8.54
CA PRO A 215 24.81 -15.00 -8.68
C PRO A 215 23.37 -14.72 -9.11
N HIS A 216 22.71 -15.70 -9.72
CA HIS A 216 21.31 -15.59 -10.14
C HIS A 216 20.36 -15.13 -9.02
N GLN A 217 20.65 -15.47 -7.76
CA GLN A 217 19.81 -15.07 -6.62
C GLN A 217 19.82 -13.54 -6.40
N ASP A 218 20.93 -12.88 -6.69
CA ASP A 218 21.12 -11.44 -6.45
C ASP A 218 20.64 -10.56 -7.61
N ILE A 219 20.26 -11.15 -8.75
CA ILE A 219 19.69 -10.39 -9.88
C ILE A 219 18.46 -9.59 -9.47
N VAL A 220 17.69 -10.13 -8.52
CA VAL A 220 16.50 -9.49 -7.95
C VAL A 220 16.87 -8.10 -7.39
N THR A 221 18.03 -7.97 -6.74
CA THR A 221 18.49 -6.71 -6.15
C THR A 221 18.74 -5.64 -7.21
N ILE A 222 19.35 -6.02 -8.33
CA ILE A 222 19.61 -5.11 -9.46
C ILE A 222 18.29 -4.61 -10.05
N VAL A 223 17.37 -5.53 -10.35
CA VAL A 223 16.06 -5.19 -10.92
C VAL A 223 15.26 -4.28 -9.98
N LEU A 224 15.29 -4.56 -8.67
CA LEU A 224 14.62 -3.74 -7.67
C LEU A 224 15.19 -2.33 -7.57
N ASN A 225 16.52 -2.18 -7.72
CA ASN A 225 17.18 -0.89 -7.69
C ASN A 225 16.87 -0.06 -8.94
N ASP A 226 16.86 -0.69 -10.12
CA ASP A 226 16.42 -0.02 -11.35
C ASP A 226 14.96 0.44 -11.22
N PHE A 227 14.07 -0.41 -10.70
CA PHE A 227 12.69 -0.02 -10.42
C PHE A 227 12.59 1.17 -9.44
N ARG A 228 13.33 1.12 -8.32
CA ARG A 228 13.36 2.16 -7.30
C ARG A 228 13.81 3.51 -7.87
N THR A 229 14.89 3.51 -8.65
CA THR A 229 15.47 4.73 -9.24
C THR A 229 14.54 5.34 -10.28
N ARG A 230 13.96 4.52 -11.17
CA ARG A 230 12.96 4.96 -12.16
C ARG A 230 11.71 5.54 -11.50
N LEU A 231 11.20 4.88 -10.46
CA LEU A 231 10.02 5.34 -9.72
C LEU A 231 10.28 6.67 -9.01
N SER A 232 11.45 6.80 -8.36
CA SER A 232 11.87 8.04 -7.71
C SER A 232 11.93 9.21 -8.70
N LYS A 233 12.56 9.00 -9.87
CA LYS A 233 12.62 9.99 -10.95
C LYS A 233 11.22 10.35 -11.46
N ALA A 234 10.35 9.35 -11.67
CA ALA A 234 8.99 9.57 -12.13
C ALA A 234 8.17 10.42 -11.14
N LEU A 235 8.24 10.13 -9.83
CA LEU A 235 7.55 10.92 -8.80
C LEU A 235 8.05 12.37 -8.75
N ALA A 236 9.36 12.59 -8.92
CA ALA A 236 9.91 13.94 -8.98
C ALA A 236 9.39 14.72 -10.18
N LEU A 237 9.24 14.08 -11.35
CA LEU A 237 8.63 14.70 -12.53
C LEU A 237 7.13 14.95 -12.33
N THR A 238 6.38 13.99 -11.77
CA THR A 238 4.95 14.17 -11.46
C THR A 238 4.74 15.34 -10.50
N ALA A 239 5.57 15.48 -9.47
CA ALA A 239 5.47 16.58 -8.51
C ALA A 239 5.63 17.96 -9.17
N ARG A 240 6.48 18.08 -10.18
CA ARG A 240 6.68 19.34 -10.92
C ARG A 240 5.46 19.73 -11.76
N SER A 241 4.76 18.75 -12.31
CA SER A 241 3.55 18.96 -13.13
C SER A 241 2.26 18.96 -12.30
N LEU A 242 2.35 18.66 -11.01
CA LEU A 242 1.22 18.52 -10.10
C LEU A 242 0.32 19.77 -9.99
N PRO A 243 0.81 21.03 -10.07
CA PRO A 243 -0.04 22.22 -10.03
C PRO A 243 -1.11 22.27 -11.13
N ALA A 244 -0.82 21.74 -12.32
CA ALA A 244 -1.81 21.67 -13.40
C ALA A 244 -2.96 20.68 -13.11
N VAL A 245 -2.73 19.72 -12.22
CA VAL A 245 -3.76 18.79 -11.72
C VAL A 245 -4.52 19.40 -10.54
N HIS A 246 -3.88 20.33 -9.79
CA HIS A 246 -4.50 20.99 -8.64
C HIS A 246 -5.63 21.95 -9.01
N SER A 247 -5.66 22.43 -10.25
CA SER A 247 -6.79 23.24 -10.74
C SER A 247 -8.09 22.45 -10.90
N ASP A 248 -8.05 21.11 -10.88
CA ASP A 248 -9.26 20.28 -10.95
C ASP A 248 -9.83 20.04 -9.55
N GLU A 249 -10.98 20.67 -9.26
CA GLU A 249 -11.68 20.57 -7.98
C GLU A 249 -12.10 19.13 -7.63
N ARG A 250 -12.25 18.24 -8.60
CA ARG A 250 -12.68 16.84 -8.36
C ARG A 250 -11.56 16.00 -7.76
N LEU A 251 -10.32 16.28 -8.14
CA LEU A 251 -9.16 15.49 -7.74
C LEU A 251 -8.56 15.98 -6.40
N GLN A 252 -8.72 17.27 -6.10
CA GLN A 252 -8.15 17.89 -4.90
C GLN A 252 -8.55 17.19 -3.59
N PRO A 253 -9.84 17.00 -3.28
CA PRO A 253 -10.24 16.32 -2.06
C PRO A 253 -9.70 14.89 -2.02
N LEU A 254 -9.76 14.17 -3.14
CA LEU A 254 -9.34 12.77 -3.17
C LEU A 254 -7.84 12.61 -2.91
N LEU A 255 -6.98 13.43 -3.54
CA LEU A 255 -5.53 13.36 -3.34
C LEU A 255 -5.12 13.73 -1.91
N ASN A 256 -5.79 14.72 -1.32
CA ASN A 256 -5.52 15.15 0.06
C ASN A 256 -6.03 14.14 1.09
N HIS A 257 -7.17 13.48 0.82
CA HIS A 257 -7.67 12.44 1.71
C HIS A 257 -6.83 11.17 1.63
N LEU A 258 -6.33 10.75 0.46
CA LEU A 258 -5.60 9.48 0.33
C LEU A 258 -4.34 9.39 1.22
N SER A 259 -3.63 10.49 1.43
CA SER A 259 -2.42 10.51 2.28
C SER A 259 -2.74 10.39 3.78
N HIS A 260 -3.92 10.84 4.20
CA HIS A 260 -4.38 10.84 5.60
C HIS A 260 -5.48 9.81 5.89
N ALA A 261 -6.01 9.14 4.87
CA ALA A 261 -7.13 8.22 4.98
C ALA A 261 -6.72 6.98 5.78
N TYR A 262 -7.54 6.68 6.79
CA TYR A 262 -7.47 5.39 7.47
C TYR A 262 -8.15 4.33 6.61
N VAL A 263 -7.36 3.49 5.94
CA VAL A 263 -7.85 2.37 5.10
C VAL A 263 -7.93 1.05 5.89
N GLY A 264 -7.89 1.13 7.22
CA GLY A 264 -8.08 -0.03 8.09
C GLY A 264 -9.53 -0.50 8.13
N GLN A 265 -9.82 -1.50 8.95
CA GLN A 265 -11.21 -1.94 9.15
C GLN A 265 -12.02 -0.80 9.78
N ASP A 266 -13.06 -0.36 9.07
CA ASP A 266 -14.01 0.60 9.61
C ASP A 266 -15.00 -0.12 10.53
N TYR A 267 -14.67 -0.16 11.82
CA TYR A 267 -15.51 -0.78 12.85
C TYR A 267 -16.80 0.01 13.14
N SER A 268 -16.97 1.21 12.56
CA SER A 268 -18.17 2.02 12.77
C SER A 268 -19.43 1.46 12.09
N ILE A 269 -19.26 0.57 11.11
CA ILE A 269 -20.34 0.00 10.29
C ILE A 269 -20.90 -1.31 10.87
N GLN A 270 -20.21 -1.95 11.83
CA GLN A 270 -20.77 -3.10 12.52
C GLN A 270 -21.99 -2.64 13.31
N LYS A 271 -23.18 -3.13 12.94
CA LYS A 271 -24.42 -2.90 13.69
C LYS A 271 -24.15 -3.22 15.17
N ASN A 272 -24.31 -2.23 16.04
CA ASN A 272 -24.15 -2.39 17.49
C ASN A 272 -25.01 -3.55 18.00
N VAL A 273 -24.40 -4.73 18.20
CA VAL A 273 -25.11 -5.94 18.68
C VAL A 273 -25.26 -5.93 20.20
N GLY A 274 -24.54 -5.06 20.91
CA GLY A 274 -24.57 -4.95 22.37
C GLY A 274 -25.13 -3.61 22.86
N LYS A 275 -26.02 -3.65 23.86
CA LYS A 275 -26.36 -2.48 24.69
C LYS A 275 -25.47 -2.51 25.93
N ILE A 276 -24.65 -1.48 26.14
CA ILE A 276 -23.84 -1.33 27.34
C ILE A 276 -24.63 -0.48 28.35
N SER A 277 -24.68 -0.91 29.61
CA SER A 277 -25.26 -0.09 30.68
C SER A 277 -24.23 0.90 31.23
N LEU A 278 -24.71 2.01 31.79
CA LEU A 278 -23.85 3.07 32.33
C LEU A 278 -22.90 2.57 33.43
N GLU A 279 -23.38 1.64 34.26
CA GLU A 279 -22.63 1.06 35.38
C GLU A 279 -21.46 0.18 34.91
N GLN A 280 -21.57 -0.38 33.71
CA GLN A 280 -20.53 -1.25 33.16
C GLN A 280 -19.33 -0.47 32.61
N ILE A 281 -19.48 0.83 32.32
CA ILE A 281 -18.45 1.65 31.66
C ILE A 281 -17.14 1.64 32.44
N ASP A 282 -17.19 1.81 33.76
CA ASP A 282 -15.99 1.84 34.60
C ASP A 282 -15.25 0.49 34.55
N SER A 283 -15.98 -0.62 34.62
CA SER A 283 -15.40 -1.96 34.54
C SER A 283 -14.78 -2.26 33.16
N LEU A 284 -15.42 -1.79 32.09
CA LEU A 284 -14.97 -1.95 30.72
C LEU A 284 -13.77 -1.05 30.40
N SER A 285 -13.66 0.09 31.08
CA SER A 285 -12.54 1.01 30.90
C SER A 285 -11.19 0.37 31.20
N VAL A 286 -11.15 -0.52 32.20
CA VAL A 286 -9.92 -1.19 32.62
C VAL A 286 -9.63 -2.41 31.75
N LYS A 287 -10.67 -3.18 31.40
CA LYS A 287 -10.52 -4.50 30.77
C LYS A 287 -10.51 -4.46 29.24
N SER A 288 -11.26 -3.52 28.65
CA SER A 288 -11.61 -3.59 27.23
C SER A 288 -11.27 -2.32 26.46
N PHE A 289 -11.16 -1.15 27.10
CA PHE A 289 -10.88 0.09 26.38
C PHE A 289 -9.43 0.12 25.89
N PRO A 290 -9.18 0.61 24.67
CA PRO A 290 -7.82 0.92 24.25
C PRO A 290 -7.24 2.04 25.13
N LEU A 291 -5.92 2.09 25.22
CA LEU A 291 -5.20 3.00 26.12
C LEU A 291 -5.63 4.47 26.00
N CYS A 292 -5.90 4.95 24.77
CA CYS A 292 -6.36 6.32 24.53
C CYS A 292 -7.72 6.60 25.20
N MET A 293 -8.68 5.69 25.10
CA MET A 293 -10.01 5.84 25.70
C MET A 293 -9.97 5.59 27.20
N ARG A 294 -9.10 4.69 27.68
CA ARG A 294 -8.86 4.49 29.11
C ARG A 294 -8.31 5.76 29.76
N GLN A 295 -7.36 6.44 29.12
CA GLN A 295 -6.81 7.71 29.61
C GLN A 295 -7.88 8.81 29.65
N LEU A 296 -8.72 8.92 28.61
CA LEU A 296 -9.82 9.88 28.59
C LEU A 296 -10.85 9.59 29.68
N HIS A 297 -11.20 8.32 29.87
CA HIS A 297 -12.11 7.89 30.93
C HIS A 297 -11.56 8.20 32.32
N GLN A 298 -10.28 7.86 32.59
CA GLN A 298 -9.62 8.17 33.85
C GLN A 298 -9.56 9.68 34.09
N SER A 299 -9.12 10.47 33.10
CA SER A 299 -9.05 11.93 33.21
C SER A 299 -10.41 12.55 33.45
N LEU A 300 -11.48 12.03 32.83
CA LEU A 300 -12.85 12.46 33.07
C LEU A 300 -13.29 12.16 34.51
N ARG A 301 -13.02 10.96 35.03
CA ARG A 301 -13.38 10.55 36.40
C ARG A 301 -12.59 11.30 37.47
N GLU A 302 -11.33 11.66 37.20
CA GLU A 302 -10.47 12.39 38.13
C GLU A 302 -10.76 13.90 38.17
N ASN A 303 -10.96 14.51 36.99
CA ASN A 303 -11.09 15.97 36.88
C ASN A 303 -12.55 16.43 36.77
N HIS A 304 -13.48 15.48 36.64
CA HIS A 304 -14.90 15.73 36.35
C HIS A 304 -15.11 16.68 35.16
N HIS A 305 -14.16 16.66 34.21
CA HIS A 305 -14.13 17.53 33.05
C HIS A 305 -13.21 16.94 31.96
N LEU A 306 -13.59 17.16 30.69
CA LEU A 306 -12.72 16.93 29.54
C LEU A 306 -12.75 18.14 28.62
N ARG A 307 -11.62 18.47 28.00
CA ARG A 307 -11.52 19.50 26.96
C ARG A 307 -12.32 19.09 25.72
N HIS A 308 -12.67 20.06 24.87
CA HIS A 308 -13.48 19.86 23.67
C HIS A 308 -13.09 18.63 22.83
N GLY A 309 -11.81 18.52 22.43
CA GLY A 309 -11.35 17.39 21.62
C GLY A 309 -11.51 16.04 22.33
N GLY A 310 -11.27 16.01 23.64
CA GLY A 310 -11.47 14.81 24.47
C GLY A 310 -12.95 14.42 24.56
N ARG A 311 -13.87 15.39 24.69
CA ARG A 311 -15.32 15.15 24.66
C ARG A 311 -15.76 14.57 23.31
N MET A 312 -15.21 15.07 22.21
CA MET A 312 -15.52 14.60 20.85
C MET A 312 -15.10 13.15 20.68
N GLN A 313 -13.82 12.89 20.94
CA GLN A 313 -13.22 11.58 20.78
C GLN A 313 -13.91 10.54 21.68
N TYR A 314 -14.08 10.86 22.96
CA TYR A 314 -14.67 9.94 23.92
C TYR A 314 -16.18 9.75 23.70
N GLY A 315 -16.91 10.82 23.37
CA GLY A 315 -18.35 10.75 23.08
C GLY A 315 -18.65 9.90 21.84
N LEU A 316 -17.89 10.07 20.75
CA LEU A 316 -18.04 9.25 19.55
C LEU A 316 -17.68 7.78 19.82
N PHE A 317 -16.66 7.53 20.64
CA PHE A 317 -16.30 6.18 21.07
C PHE A 317 -17.43 5.53 21.90
N LEU A 318 -17.99 6.24 22.88
CA LEU A 318 -19.12 5.75 23.68
C LEU A 318 -20.35 5.43 22.84
N LYS A 319 -20.65 6.27 21.84
CA LYS A 319 -21.69 5.99 20.83
C LYS A 319 -21.35 4.72 20.03
N GLY A 320 -20.09 4.57 19.61
CA GLY A 320 -19.60 3.42 18.85
C GLY A 320 -19.68 2.09 19.59
N ILE A 321 -19.51 2.08 20.92
CA ILE A 321 -19.68 0.86 21.74
C ILE A 321 -21.15 0.58 22.11
N GLY A 322 -22.10 1.42 21.68
CA GLY A 322 -23.54 1.17 21.83
C GLY A 322 -24.24 1.93 22.95
N LEU A 323 -23.65 3.01 23.49
CA LEU A 323 -24.32 3.86 24.47
C LEU A 323 -25.46 4.66 23.82
N SER A 324 -26.66 4.64 24.41
CA SER A 324 -27.80 5.41 23.89
C SER A 324 -27.61 6.92 24.11
N LEU A 325 -28.35 7.74 23.37
CA LEU A 325 -28.33 9.19 23.56
C LEU A 325 -28.73 9.60 24.99
N GLU A 326 -29.79 8.99 25.52
CA GLU A 326 -30.27 9.25 26.88
C GLU A 326 -29.22 8.89 27.92
N GLN A 327 -28.59 7.72 27.79
CA GLN A 327 -27.52 7.27 28.67
C GLN A 327 -26.30 8.19 28.56
N ALA A 328 -25.91 8.60 27.35
CA ALA A 328 -24.81 9.54 27.16
C ALA A 328 -25.08 10.88 27.85
N MET A 329 -26.29 11.42 27.71
CA MET A 329 -26.69 12.66 28.40
C MET A 329 -26.64 12.50 29.92
N GLN A 330 -27.16 11.39 30.44
CA GLN A 330 -27.09 11.09 31.87
C GLN A 330 -25.64 10.96 32.35
N PHE A 331 -24.79 10.26 31.60
CA PHE A 331 -23.37 10.09 31.90
C PHE A 331 -22.66 11.43 32.04
N TRP A 332 -22.72 12.28 31.00
CA TRP A 332 -22.05 13.57 31.00
C TRP A 332 -22.59 14.52 32.06
N ARG A 333 -23.91 14.57 32.25
CA ARG A 333 -24.53 15.38 33.32
C ARG A 333 -24.06 14.93 34.70
N SER A 334 -24.13 13.63 34.98
CA SER A 334 -23.73 13.07 36.29
C SER A 334 -22.26 13.33 36.61
N GLU A 335 -21.41 13.43 35.59
CA GLU A 335 -19.98 13.61 35.77
C GLU A 335 -19.59 15.10 35.85
N PHE A 336 -20.20 15.98 35.05
CA PHE A 336 -19.92 17.42 35.11
C PHE A 336 -20.50 18.10 36.34
N VAL A 337 -21.61 17.60 36.89
CA VAL A 337 -22.20 18.11 38.15
C VAL A 337 -21.30 17.83 39.36
N LYS A 338 -20.44 16.79 39.31
CA LYS A 338 -19.42 16.54 40.34
C LYS A 338 -18.24 17.51 40.25
N GLY A 339 -18.08 18.17 39.10
CA GLY A 339 -17.12 19.24 38.90
C GLY A 339 -17.64 20.59 39.39
N LYS A 340 -16.92 21.67 39.09
CA LYS A 340 -17.31 23.05 39.44
C LYS A 340 -18.33 23.67 38.47
N VAL A 341 -19.19 22.86 37.84
CA VAL A 341 -20.13 23.32 36.80
C VAL A 341 -21.54 23.40 37.39
N ASP A 342 -22.15 24.58 37.34
CA ASP A 342 -23.52 24.83 37.78
C ASP A 342 -24.55 24.05 36.94
N ALA A 343 -25.48 23.36 37.61
CA ALA A 343 -26.47 22.50 36.99
C ALA A 343 -27.37 23.25 35.98
N ASP A 344 -27.72 24.50 36.27
CA ASP A 344 -28.60 25.33 35.42
C ASP A 344 -27.98 25.72 34.07
N LYS A 345 -26.64 25.76 33.98
CA LYS A 345 -25.92 26.05 32.71
C LYS A 345 -25.90 24.84 31.77
N LEU A 346 -26.06 23.62 32.30
CA LEU A 346 -26.11 22.39 31.50
C LEU A 346 -27.50 22.19 30.88
N GLU A 347 -28.58 22.62 31.52
CA GLU A 347 -29.95 22.49 30.99
C GLU A 347 -30.25 23.45 29.84
N HIS A 348 -29.78 24.71 29.91
CA HIS A 348 -29.92 25.68 28.82
C HIS A 348 -29.25 25.27 27.50
N SER A 349 -28.28 24.35 27.56
CA SER A 349 -27.61 23.79 26.38
C SER A 349 -28.25 22.51 25.83
N SER A 350 -29.32 22.02 26.47
CA SER A 350 -29.97 20.74 26.15
C SER A 350 -31.50 20.81 25.92
N SER A 351 -32.04 21.99 25.61
CA SER A 351 -33.45 22.17 25.25
C SER A 351 -33.77 21.66 23.82
N PRO A 352 -34.97 21.06 23.61
CA PRO A 352 -35.30 20.32 22.40
C PRO A 352 -35.66 21.17 21.17
N GLU A 353 -35.79 22.50 21.28
CA GLU A 353 -36.09 23.37 20.14
C GLU A 353 -34.88 23.63 19.20
N SER A 354 -33.69 23.14 19.58
CA SER A 354 -32.45 23.19 18.79
C SER A 354 -32.00 21.78 18.33
N CYS A 355 -32.94 20.88 18.07
CA CYS A 355 -32.68 19.45 17.83
C CYS A 355 -31.83 19.13 16.58
N SER A 356 -31.77 20.02 15.58
CA SER A 356 -30.86 19.87 14.43
C SER A 356 -29.44 20.40 14.68
N THR A 357 -29.21 21.10 15.80
CA THR A 357 -27.94 21.75 16.16
C THR A 357 -27.34 21.23 17.48
N LEU A 358 -27.94 20.20 18.09
CA LEU A 358 -27.51 19.65 19.39
C LEU A 358 -26.17 18.88 19.34
N CYS A 359 -25.70 18.50 18.14
CA CYS A 359 -24.35 17.99 17.95
C CYS A 359 -23.28 19.10 17.94
N LEU A 360 -23.67 20.38 18.02
CA LEU A 360 -22.76 21.54 18.07
C LEU A 360 -22.65 22.16 19.47
N VAL A 361 -23.64 21.99 20.36
CA VAL A 361 -23.69 22.76 21.62
C VAL A 361 -22.98 22.06 22.79
N LEU A 362 -22.93 20.72 22.85
CA LEU A 362 -21.98 19.99 23.73
C LEU A 362 -20.50 20.26 23.35
N PHE A 363 -20.30 20.89 22.20
CA PHE A 363 -19.02 21.15 21.57
C PHE A 363 -18.59 22.62 21.62
N TYR A 364 -19.44 23.59 21.96
CA TYR A 364 -19.05 25.01 21.93
C TYR A 364 -18.76 25.65 23.29
N TRP A 365 -18.14 24.91 24.21
CA TRP A 365 -17.50 25.50 25.39
C TRP A 365 -15.99 25.58 25.20
N ARG A 366 -15.52 26.82 24.98
CA ARG A 366 -14.12 27.23 24.99
C ARG A 366 -13.65 27.51 26.42
#